data_AF-A0A2F0ANP8-F1
#
_entry.id   AF-A0A2F0ANP8-F1
#
_cell.length_a   1.000
_cell.length_b   1.000
_cell.length_c   1.000
_cell.angle_alpha   90.00
_cell.angle_beta   90.00
_cell.angle_gamma   90.00
#
_symmetry.space_group_name_H-M   'P 1'
#
loop_
_entity.id
_entity.type
_entity.pdbx_description
1 polymer ?
#
loop_
_entity_poly.entity_id
_entity_poly.type
_entity_poly.pdbx_seq_one_letter_code
_entity_poly.pdbx_strand_id
1 'polypeptide(L)'
;MRGSDEQSDFNLLLCSDLHLGGTLRGEDIFTAPGESLPFAALKRAVRHDKSVEKFLDYHRDNTATDESGTLRPWRLILNGDIFDFLHIDVMPTGDQAVEPSEDEELYGLSFAENRSCWKMGVICSIHRRTVRALARFVDAGHECVFILGNHDVDLWFDKVRNALLDAMELVSSDPVKIRERVQFEPWFYFEKSRVYVEHGHRFDPYNTFPDPLQPIVVTDERQLAPTFGHFSLRYFCNRVRSFPIYDMDKNPIAKIVNWIVKRPKKEVFMAFVYWLSFMWRYIKANVLIRRSADQRRGSLRQQRRDKLRRVAESKGLTLKDVLALDGLKRRHVGASFARLAQSMQLDLIALFTVAVAAIIAIIAAADGWNATVATLILMSLVGVIWYRLNRTRPIVDVQPMLGKMARKIGRITGAKVVVFGHTHKAAIEKRGATQWFNPGSWEHLPWSNMHDRGADCTCELRYGVITGAGTQAQLYLVDWCATEKAPVGARQATDGYVQGVKDHLSHGVGSLHSGLNHILGGLRDRAGDVAALRNKSQVAESEMR
;
A
#
# COMPACT_ATOMS: atom_id res chain seq x y z
N MET A 1 26.58 10.79 -1.77
CA MET A 1 26.89 10.98 -0.35
C MET A 1 26.58 12.43 0.01
N ARG A 2 25.64 12.68 0.92
CA ARG A 2 25.46 13.97 1.62
C ARG A 2 25.58 13.69 3.12
N GLY A 3 26.23 14.60 3.84
CA GLY A 3 26.58 14.45 5.26
C GLY A 3 25.36 14.36 6.17
N SER A 4 25.48 13.56 7.22
CA SER A 4 24.40 13.12 8.11
C SER A 4 23.88 14.14 9.13
N ASP A 5 24.17 15.43 8.95
CA ASP A 5 23.72 16.53 9.83
C ASP A 5 23.14 17.74 9.04
N GLU A 6 22.95 17.63 7.71
CA GLU A 6 22.23 18.65 6.95
C GLU A 6 20.73 18.61 7.29
N GLN A 7 20.24 19.74 7.79
CA GLN A 7 18.81 20.05 7.94
C GLN A 7 18.11 19.68 6.62
N SER A 8 17.11 18.78 6.66
CA SER A 8 16.48 18.28 5.44
C SER A 8 15.93 19.45 4.62
N ASP A 9 16.45 19.62 3.40
CA ASP A 9 16.06 20.69 2.47
C ASP A 9 14.59 20.60 2.01
N PHE A 10 13.86 19.56 2.43
CA PHE A 10 12.54 19.23 1.93
C PHE A 10 11.50 19.10 3.05
N ASN A 11 10.31 19.60 2.75
CA ASN A 11 9.08 19.19 3.42
C ASN A 11 8.62 17.85 2.84
N LEU A 12 8.03 16.99 3.66
CA LEU A 12 7.64 15.64 3.22
C LEU A 12 6.15 15.59 2.95
N LEU A 13 5.81 15.03 1.78
CA LEU A 13 4.45 14.69 1.40
C LEU A 13 4.34 13.16 1.38
N LEU A 14 3.47 12.59 2.22
CA LEU A 14 3.37 11.15 2.41
C LEU A 14 2.07 10.62 1.82
N CYS A 15 2.16 9.72 0.85
CA CYS A 15 1.00 9.04 0.27
C CYS A 15 1.28 7.53 0.20
N SER A 16 0.24 6.71 0.24
CA SER A 16 0.34 5.25 0.28
C SER A 16 -0.90 4.64 -0.36
N ASP A 17 -0.79 3.40 -0.83
CA ASP A 17 -1.93 2.58 -1.26
C ASP A 17 -2.77 3.30 -2.34
N LEU A 18 -2.10 3.75 -3.41
CA LEU A 18 -2.78 4.31 -4.59
C LEU A 18 -3.41 3.20 -5.44
N HIS A 19 -2.75 2.06 -5.63
CA HIS A 19 -3.20 0.95 -6.48
C HIS A 19 -3.48 1.34 -7.94
N LEU A 20 -2.58 2.11 -8.57
CA LEU A 20 -2.62 2.36 -10.01
C LEU A 20 -2.53 1.03 -10.77
N GLY A 21 -3.48 0.76 -11.66
CA GLY A 21 -3.68 -0.55 -12.30
C GLY A 21 -4.77 -1.41 -11.67
N GLY A 22 -5.21 -1.16 -10.44
CA GLY A 22 -6.27 -1.95 -9.77
C GLY A 22 -7.63 -1.90 -10.47
N THR A 23 -7.87 -0.85 -11.28
CA THR A 23 -9.06 -0.73 -12.14
C THR A 23 -9.10 -1.72 -13.30
N LEU A 24 -8.03 -2.49 -13.51
CA LEU A 24 -7.88 -3.45 -14.60
C LEU A 24 -8.23 -4.89 -14.19
N ARG A 25 -8.99 -5.02 -13.10
CA ARG A 25 -9.61 -6.26 -12.65
C ARG A 25 -11.09 -6.06 -12.38
N GLY A 26 -11.90 -7.01 -12.83
CA GLY A 26 -13.33 -7.08 -12.52
C GLY A 26 -14.01 -8.20 -13.30
N GLU A 27 -15.21 -8.61 -12.86
CA GLU A 27 -16.07 -9.52 -13.63
C GLU A 27 -16.30 -9.00 -15.06
N ASP A 28 -16.31 -7.68 -15.23
CA ASP A 28 -16.57 -6.96 -16.47
C ASP A 28 -15.31 -6.65 -17.31
N ILE A 29 -14.11 -7.04 -16.87
CA ILE A 29 -12.83 -6.52 -17.40
C ILE A 29 -11.98 -7.57 -18.12
N PHE A 30 -12.41 -8.83 -18.18
CA PHE A 30 -11.65 -9.82 -18.94
C PHE A 30 -11.68 -9.51 -20.42
N THR A 31 -10.55 -9.00 -20.90
CA THR A 31 -10.26 -8.87 -22.32
C THR A 31 -9.53 -10.11 -22.75
N ALA A 32 -10.12 -10.89 -23.67
CA ALA A 32 -9.36 -11.90 -24.38
C ALA A 32 -8.17 -11.23 -25.11
N PRO A 33 -7.09 -11.96 -25.44
CA PRO A 33 -6.01 -11.40 -26.24
C PRO A 33 -6.54 -10.73 -27.52
N GLY A 34 -6.32 -9.43 -27.64
CA GLY A 34 -6.74 -8.59 -28.78
C GLY A 34 -7.94 -7.69 -28.50
N GLU A 35 -8.66 -7.89 -27.39
CA GLU A 35 -9.82 -7.08 -27.04
C GLU A 35 -9.44 -5.76 -26.35
N SER A 36 -10.17 -4.70 -26.68
CA SER A 36 -10.01 -3.40 -26.01
C SER A 36 -10.57 -3.43 -24.60
N LEU A 37 -9.94 -2.68 -23.68
CA LEU A 37 -10.45 -2.53 -22.32
C LEU A 37 -11.88 -1.99 -22.30
N PRO A 38 -12.75 -2.49 -21.40
CA PRO A 38 -14.11 -1.98 -21.29
C PRO A 38 -14.11 -0.50 -20.91
N PHE A 39 -15.05 0.25 -21.48
CA PHE A 39 -15.19 1.69 -21.23
C PHE A 39 -15.35 2.02 -19.73
N ALA A 40 -16.04 1.16 -18.97
CA ALA A 40 -16.22 1.34 -17.53
C ALA A 40 -14.89 1.25 -16.75
N ALA A 41 -13.97 0.37 -17.14
CA ALA A 41 -12.64 0.26 -16.56
C ALA A 41 -11.80 1.51 -16.86
N LEU A 42 -11.81 1.95 -18.12
CA LEU A 42 -11.12 3.17 -18.55
C LEU A 42 -11.66 4.41 -17.84
N LYS A 43 -12.98 4.53 -17.68
CA LYS A 43 -13.61 5.63 -16.94
C LYS A 43 -13.16 5.66 -15.47
N ARG A 44 -13.09 4.50 -14.82
CA ARG A 44 -12.56 4.36 -13.45
C ARG A 44 -11.08 4.77 -13.39
N ALA A 45 -10.26 4.27 -14.30
CA ALA A 45 -8.84 4.62 -14.40
C ALA A 45 -8.64 6.14 -14.58
N VAL A 46 -9.38 6.77 -15.48
CA VAL A 46 -9.31 8.22 -15.73
C VAL A 46 -9.72 9.04 -14.52
N ARG A 47 -10.74 8.60 -13.77
CA ARG A 47 -11.15 9.25 -12.51
C ARG A 47 -10.01 9.22 -11.49
N HIS A 48 -9.39 8.05 -11.33
CA HIS A 48 -8.24 7.87 -10.46
C HIS A 48 -7.09 8.82 -10.85
N ASP A 49 -6.70 8.73 -12.12
CA ASP A 49 -5.57 9.43 -12.73
C ASP A 49 -5.72 10.95 -12.60
N LYS A 50 -6.94 11.47 -12.78
CA LYS A 50 -7.26 12.89 -12.63
C LYS A 50 -7.13 13.38 -11.18
N SER A 51 -7.49 12.56 -10.19
CA SER A 51 -7.38 12.96 -8.78
C SER A 51 -5.93 13.05 -8.36
N VAL A 52 -5.11 12.06 -8.72
CA VAL A 52 -3.67 12.05 -8.44
C VAL A 52 -2.97 13.20 -9.18
N GLU A 53 -3.29 13.43 -10.46
CA GLU A 53 -2.79 14.59 -11.20
C GLU A 53 -3.09 15.91 -10.47
N LYS A 54 -4.32 16.09 -9.97
CA LYS A 54 -4.71 17.34 -9.30
C LYS A 54 -4.09 17.50 -7.91
N PHE A 55 -3.88 16.41 -7.20
CA PHE A 55 -3.11 16.40 -5.96
C PHE A 55 -1.67 16.87 -6.20
N LEU A 56 -1.00 16.31 -7.21
CA LEU A 56 0.38 16.68 -7.55
C LEU A 56 0.50 18.11 -8.08
N ASP A 57 -0.41 18.52 -8.97
CA ASP A 57 -0.46 19.91 -9.48
C ASP A 57 -0.64 20.91 -8.33
N TYR A 58 -1.56 20.63 -7.40
CA TYR A 58 -1.81 21.51 -6.24
C TYR A 58 -0.55 21.68 -5.39
N HIS A 59 0.12 20.60 -5.00
CA HIS A 59 1.30 20.69 -4.14
C HIS A 59 2.51 21.28 -4.85
N ARG A 60 2.65 21.07 -6.17
CA ARG A 60 3.64 21.76 -6.98
C ARG A 60 3.46 23.28 -6.90
N ASP A 61 2.22 23.74 -7.06
CA ASP A 61 1.89 25.17 -7.10
C ASP A 61 1.83 25.80 -5.69
N ASN A 62 1.79 24.98 -4.63
CA ASN A 62 1.68 25.40 -3.23
C ASN A 62 2.77 24.72 -2.38
N THR A 63 4.00 25.22 -2.49
CA THR A 63 5.11 24.79 -1.64
C THR A 63 4.91 25.26 -0.20
N ALA A 64 5.12 24.38 0.76
CA ALA A 64 5.04 24.74 2.17
C ALA A 64 6.33 25.41 2.64
N THR A 65 6.19 26.32 3.60
CA THR A 65 7.33 26.90 4.32
C THR A 65 7.81 25.93 5.40
N ASP A 66 9.08 26.03 5.78
CA ASP A 66 9.58 25.45 7.02
C ASP A 66 9.20 26.32 8.24
N GLU A 67 9.70 25.94 9.42
CA GLU A 67 9.48 26.64 10.69
C GLU A 67 10.01 28.09 10.68
N SER A 68 10.96 28.40 9.79
CA SER A 68 11.55 29.74 9.64
C SER A 68 10.80 30.63 8.65
N GLY A 69 9.75 30.12 8.01
CA GLY A 69 9.02 30.82 6.95
C GLY A 69 9.68 30.71 5.57
N THR A 70 10.74 29.90 5.43
CA THR A 70 11.44 29.69 4.15
C THR A 70 10.70 28.65 3.31
N LEU A 71 10.39 28.96 2.05
CA LEU A 71 9.80 27.98 1.13
C LEU A 71 10.75 26.81 0.91
N ARG A 72 10.26 25.59 1.13
CA ARG A 72 11.02 24.35 0.88
C ARG A 72 10.35 23.53 -0.21
N PRO A 73 11.13 22.93 -1.13
CA PRO A 73 10.59 21.96 -2.08
C PRO A 73 10.01 20.74 -1.36
N TRP A 74 9.13 20.04 -2.05
CA TRP A 74 8.56 18.79 -1.56
C TRP A 74 9.45 17.59 -1.88
N ARG A 75 9.53 16.65 -0.93
CA ARG A 75 9.88 15.26 -1.18
C ARG A 75 8.63 14.42 -1.00
N LEU A 76 8.10 13.94 -2.10
CA LEU A 76 6.95 13.05 -2.15
C LEU A 76 7.42 11.62 -1.85
N ILE A 77 7.01 11.08 -0.70
CA ILE A 77 7.25 9.69 -0.32
C ILE A 77 5.99 8.89 -0.62
N LEU A 78 6.11 8.01 -1.61
CA LEU A 78 5.10 7.07 -2.04
C LEU A 78 5.36 5.72 -1.33
N ASN A 79 4.66 5.51 -0.22
CA ASN A 79 4.93 4.46 0.77
C ASN A 79 4.32 3.08 0.42
N GLY A 80 4.61 2.57 -0.78
CA GLY A 80 4.19 1.23 -1.21
C GLY A 80 2.74 1.14 -1.65
N ASP A 81 2.46 0.05 -2.39
CA ASP A 81 1.18 -0.25 -3.02
C ASP A 81 0.68 0.92 -3.90
N ILE A 82 1.63 1.55 -4.59
CA ILE A 82 1.40 2.66 -5.51
C ILE A 82 0.89 2.13 -6.85
N PHE A 83 1.45 1.00 -7.26
CA PHE A 83 1.06 0.25 -8.44
C PHE A 83 0.50 -1.10 -8.01
N ASP A 84 -0.46 -1.63 -8.77
CA ASP A 84 -1.10 -2.90 -8.45
C ASP A 84 -0.82 -3.98 -9.50
N PHE A 85 0.37 -4.59 -9.43
CA PHE A 85 0.78 -5.65 -10.36
C PHE A 85 -0.04 -6.93 -10.20
N LEU A 86 -0.74 -7.09 -9.08
CA LEU A 86 -1.54 -8.28 -8.74
C LEU A 86 -2.98 -8.20 -9.26
N HIS A 87 -3.48 -7.00 -9.54
CA HIS A 87 -4.83 -6.76 -10.07
C HIS A 87 -4.83 -6.32 -11.55
N ILE A 88 -3.82 -6.71 -12.33
CA ILE A 88 -3.82 -6.57 -13.79
C ILE A 88 -4.24 -7.89 -14.43
N ASP A 89 -5.43 -7.91 -15.03
CA ASP A 89 -6.02 -9.07 -15.72
C ASP A 89 -6.03 -8.91 -17.25
N VAL A 90 -5.12 -8.06 -17.76
CA VAL A 90 -4.92 -7.80 -19.20
C VAL A 90 -3.81 -8.71 -19.72
N MET A 91 -4.01 -9.28 -20.91
CA MET A 91 -3.03 -10.11 -21.59
C MET A 91 -2.32 -9.35 -22.72
N PRO A 92 -1.04 -9.65 -23.00
CA PRO A 92 -0.36 -9.18 -24.20
C PRO A 92 -1.06 -9.69 -25.47
N THR A 93 -1.00 -8.91 -26.54
CA THR A 93 -1.70 -9.19 -27.81
C THR A 93 -0.75 -9.01 -28.99
N GLY A 94 -0.85 -9.87 -30.02
CA GLY A 94 -0.09 -9.75 -31.28
C GLY A 94 1.43 -10.01 -31.18
N ASP A 95 2.21 -9.42 -32.11
CA ASP A 95 3.70 -9.45 -32.23
C ASP A 95 4.46 -8.87 -31.01
N GLN A 96 3.80 -8.69 -29.87
CA GLN A 96 4.49 -8.34 -28.63
C GLN A 96 5.37 -9.53 -28.22
N ALA A 97 6.62 -9.24 -27.85
CA ALA A 97 7.71 -10.20 -27.63
C ALA A 97 7.50 -11.22 -26.49
N VAL A 98 6.27 -11.41 -26.02
CA VAL A 98 5.94 -12.16 -24.82
C VAL A 98 4.60 -12.87 -24.99
N GLU A 99 4.59 -14.02 -25.67
CA GLU A 99 3.42 -14.90 -25.67
C GLU A 99 3.18 -15.47 -24.26
N PRO A 100 1.94 -15.42 -23.75
CA PRO A 100 1.61 -16.01 -22.46
C PRO A 100 1.59 -17.53 -22.56
N SER A 101 2.07 -18.22 -21.51
CA SER A 101 1.88 -19.67 -21.41
C SER A 101 0.42 -20.03 -21.07
N GLU A 102 0.01 -21.28 -21.27
CA GLU A 102 -1.32 -21.77 -20.86
C GLU A 102 -1.65 -21.50 -19.37
N ASP A 103 -0.66 -21.59 -18.48
CA ASP A 103 -0.83 -21.25 -17.05
C ASP A 103 -1.07 -19.74 -16.86
N GLU A 104 -0.40 -18.91 -17.66
CA GLU A 104 -0.59 -17.45 -17.62
C GLU A 104 -1.93 -17.04 -18.22
N GLU A 105 -2.37 -17.63 -19.32
CA GLU A 105 -3.70 -17.39 -19.89
C GLU A 105 -4.81 -17.72 -18.89
N LEU A 106 -4.66 -18.82 -18.15
CA LEU A 106 -5.68 -19.28 -17.21
C LEU A 106 -5.69 -18.48 -15.91
N TYR A 107 -4.53 -18.14 -15.35
CA TYR A 107 -4.40 -17.58 -14.00
C TYR A 107 -3.90 -16.14 -13.95
N GLY A 108 -3.60 -15.53 -15.09
CA GLY A 108 -2.90 -14.24 -15.16
C GLY A 108 -1.38 -14.42 -15.31
N LEU A 109 -0.74 -13.40 -15.87
CA LEU A 109 0.71 -13.36 -16.07
C LEU A 109 1.49 -13.68 -14.80
N SER A 110 2.62 -14.36 -14.98
CA SER A 110 3.53 -14.73 -13.91
C SER A 110 4.23 -13.54 -13.27
N PHE A 111 5.00 -13.81 -12.21
CA PHE A 111 5.79 -12.83 -11.47
C PHE A 111 7.22 -12.68 -12.04
N ALA A 112 7.42 -13.03 -13.31
CA ALA A 112 8.70 -12.90 -13.98
C ALA A 112 9.01 -11.44 -14.31
N GLU A 113 10.30 -11.08 -14.31
CA GLU A 113 10.77 -9.70 -14.56
C GLU A 113 10.23 -9.13 -15.88
N ASN A 114 10.19 -9.94 -16.95
CA ASN A 114 9.67 -9.53 -18.26
C ASN A 114 8.15 -9.22 -18.22
N ARG A 115 7.36 -10.05 -17.54
CA ARG A 115 5.91 -9.85 -17.34
C ARG A 115 5.64 -8.62 -16.49
N SER A 116 6.44 -8.44 -15.46
CA SER A 116 6.40 -7.27 -14.58
C SER A 116 6.70 -5.99 -15.36
N CYS A 117 7.72 -6.00 -16.22
CA CYS A 117 8.06 -4.87 -17.08
C CYS A 117 6.93 -4.53 -18.05
N TRP A 118 6.31 -5.54 -18.68
CA TRP A 118 5.15 -5.35 -19.54
C TRP A 118 3.97 -4.73 -18.78
N LYS A 119 3.64 -5.26 -17.60
CA LYS A 119 2.59 -4.72 -16.72
C LYS A 119 2.83 -3.26 -16.35
N MET A 120 4.07 -2.88 -16.05
CA MET A 120 4.43 -1.48 -15.78
C MET A 120 4.18 -0.59 -17.00
N GLY A 121 4.52 -1.06 -18.21
CA GLY A 121 4.19 -0.36 -19.46
C GLY A 121 2.68 -0.13 -19.62
N VAL A 122 1.87 -1.17 -19.34
CA VAL A 122 0.40 -1.07 -19.36
C VAL A 122 -0.09 -0.03 -18.35
N ILE A 123 0.37 -0.09 -17.10
CA ILE A 123 0.03 0.88 -16.06
C ILE A 123 0.37 2.30 -16.53
N CYS A 124 1.59 2.55 -17.01
CA CYS A 124 2.03 3.87 -17.45
C CYS A 124 1.20 4.40 -18.62
N SER A 125 0.80 3.53 -19.54
CA SER A 125 -0.03 3.92 -20.69
C SER A 125 -1.44 4.36 -20.27
N ILE A 126 -2.03 3.67 -19.28
CA ILE A 126 -3.38 3.93 -18.77
C ILE A 126 -3.39 5.13 -17.84
N HIS A 127 -2.38 5.26 -16.98
CA HIS A 127 -2.21 6.32 -15.98
C HIS A 127 -1.27 7.45 -16.44
N ARG A 128 -1.35 7.79 -17.74
CA ARG A 128 -0.49 8.80 -18.36
C ARG A 128 -0.58 10.19 -17.73
N ARG A 129 -1.70 10.58 -17.10
CA ARG A 129 -1.79 11.89 -16.43
C ARG A 129 -0.98 11.90 -15.16
N THR A 130 -1.01 10.81 -14.38
CA THR A 130 -0.19 10.64 -13.18
C THR A 130 1.28 10.63 -13.53
N VAL A 131 1.69 9.86 -14.55
CA VAL A 131 3.09 9.84 -15.03
C VAL A 131 3.55 11.25 -15.41
N ARG A 132 2.75 11.98 -16.19
CA ARG A 132 3.06 13.36 -16.58
C ARG A 132 3.08 14.32 -15.38
N ALA A 133 2.17 14.15 -14.43
CA ALA A 133 2.11 14.99 -13.23
C ALA A 133 3.32 14.76 -12.31
N LEU A 134 3.78 13.51 -12.17
CA LEU A 134 5.01 13.16 -11.46
C LEU A 134 6.23 13.78 -12.15
N ALA A 135 6.32 13.70 -13.49
CA ALA A 135 7.40 14.34 -14.24
C ALA A 135 7.39 15.86 -14.03
N ARG A 136 6.24 16.54 -14.17
CA ARG A 136 6.10 17.98 -13.89
C ARG A 136 6.47 18.35 -12.45
N PHE A 137 6.16 17.48 -11.48
CA PHE A 137 6.48 17.69 -10.08
C PHE A 137 8.01 17.67 -9.87
N VAL A 138 8.70 16.71 -10.48
CA VAL A 138 10.17 16.63 -10.44
C VAL A 138 10.83 17.77 -11.21
N ASP A 139 10.31 18.11 -12.39
CA ASP A 139 10.80 19.24 -13.20
C ASP A 139 10.72 20.57 -12.46
N ALA A 140 9.74 20.74 -11.56
CA ALA A 140 9.60 21.90 -10.67
C ALA A 140 10.61 21.93 -9.50
N GLY A 141 11.55 20.98 -9.45
CA GLY A 141 12.62 20.92 -8.45
C GLY A 141 12.27 20.11 -7.20
N HIS A 142 11.15 19.39 -7.21
CA HIS A 142 10.77 18.46 -6.14
C HIS A 142 11.42 17.08 -6.33
N GLU A 143 11.24 16.20 -5.35
CA GLU A 143 11.75 14.82 -5.38
C GLU A 143 10.63 13.80 -5.13
N CYS A 144 10.82 12.58 -5.66
CA CYS A 144 9.93 11.46 -5.47
C CYS A 144 10.71 10.25 -4.94
N VAL A 145 10.20 9.61 -3.89
CA VAL A 145 10.77 8.38 -3.31
C VAL A 145 9.69 7.32 -3.27
N PHE A 146 9.90 6.21 -4.00
CA PHE A 146 9.04 5.03 -3.97
C PHE A 146 9.58 4.03 -2.96
N ILE A 147 8.78 3.66 -1.97
CA ILE A 147 9.07 2.54 -1.08
C ILE A 147 8.27 1.35 -1.57
N LEU A 148 8.87 0.16 -1.63
CA LEU A 148 8.18 -1.03 -2.13
C LEU A 148 7.15 -1.57 -1.11
N GLY A 149 5.94 -1.81 -1.60
CA GLY A 149 4.86 -2.52 -0.93
C GLY A 149 4.77 -3.98 -1.37
N ASN A 150 3.66 -4.65 -1.06
CA ASN A 150 3.39 -6.03 -1.48
C ASN A 150 2.70 -6.11 -2.84
N HIS A 151 2.02 -5.06 -3.31
CA HIS A 151 1.41 -5.01 -4.64
C HIS A 151 2.36 -4.53 -5.74
N ASP A 152 3.46 -3.86 -5.36
CA ASP A 152 4.47 -3.30 -6.27
C ASP A 152 5.91 -3.69 -5.91
N VAL A 153 6.09 -4.85 -5.26
CA VAL A 153 7.41 -5.43 -5.02
C VAL A 153 8.21 -5.63 -6.32
N ASP A 154 7.52 -5.73 -7.45
CA ASP A 154 8.05 -5.79 -8.82
C ASP A 154 9.04 -4.66 -9.13
N LEU A 155 8.90 -3.49 -8.47
CA LEU A 155 9.87 -2.39 -8.52
C LEU A 155 11.26 -2.78 -7.99
N TRP A 156 11.42 -3.96 -7.38
CA TRP A 156 12.74 -4.50 -7.04
C TRP A 156 13.58 -4.78 -8.29
N PHE A 157 12.93 -5.11 -9.42
CA PHE A 157 13.62 -5.31 -10.69
C PHE A 157 14.01 -3.98 -11.33
N ASP A 158 15.29 -3.86 -11.67
CA ASP A 158 15.85 -2.66 -12.30
C ASP A 158 15.12 -2.33 -13.61
N LYS A 159 14.75 -3.35 -14.40
CA LYS A 159 14.00 -3.15 -15.66
C LYS A 159 12.61 -2.55 -15.43
N VAL A 160 11.93 -2.93 -14.36
CA VAL A 160 10.60 -2.41 -14.03
C VAL A 160 10.70 -0.95 -13.60
N ARG A 161 11.72 -0.60 -12.80
CA ARG A 161 11.99 0.81 -12.44
C ARG A 161 12.35 1.64 -13.66
N ASN A 162 13.19 1.11 -14.54
CA ASN A 162 13.56 1.78 -15.78
C ASN A 162 12.34 2.02 -16.66
N ALA A 163 11.42 1.05 -16.81
CA ALA A 163 10.19 1.27 -17.58
C ALA A 163 9.35 2.46 -17.06
N LEU A 164 9.27 2.66 -15.73
CA LEU A 164 8.62 3.84 -15.15
C LEU A 164 9.42 5.13 -15.40
N LEU A 165 10.74 5.10 -15.19
CA LEU A 165 11.61 6.25 -15.40
C LEU A 165 11.59 6.69 -16.87
N ASP A 166 11.70 5.76 -17.80
CA ASP A 166 11.62 6.00 -19.25
C ASP A 166 10.28 6.64 -19.61
N ALA A 167 9.16 6.16 -19.04
CA ALA A 167 7.85 6.75 -19.25
C ALA A 167 7.73 8.19 -18.71
N MET A 168 8.41 8.51 -17.61
CA MET A 168 8.49 9.87 -17.06
C MET A 168 9.39 10.77 -17.91
N GLU A 169 10.55 10.26 -18.35
CA GLU A 169 11.51 10.99 -19.20
C GLU A 169 10.88 11.40 -20.53
N LEU A 170 10.08 10.53 -21.15
CA LEU A 170 9.37 10.82 -22.40
C LEU A 170 8.43 12.03 -22.32
N VAL A 171 7.98 12.41 -21.12
CA VAL A 171 7.05 13.52 -20.90
C VAL A 171 7.63 14.64 -20.03
N SER A 172 8.89 14.52 -19.63
CA SER A 172 9.62 15.51 -18.82
C SER A 172 10.26 16.57 -19.72
N SER A 173 10.36 17.78 -19.17
CA SER A 173 11.12 18.88 -19.77
C SER A 173 12.63 18.82 -19.46
N ASP A 174 13.04 18.05 -18.44
CA ASP A 174 14.43 17.82 -18.05
C ASP A 174 14.65 16.33 -17.69
N PRO A 175 14.76 15.44 -18.70
CA PRO A 175 14.86 13.99 -18.48
C PRO A 175 16.02 13.57 -17.57
N VAL A 176 17.15 14.30 -17.58
CA VAL A 176 18.32 13.99 -16.74
C VAL A 176 17.96 14.08 -15.26
N LYS A 177 17.20 15.12 -14.87
CA LYS A 177 16.77 15.31 -13.48
C LYS A 177 15.80 14.23 -12.99
N ILE A 178 15.06 13.56 -13.87
CA ILE A 178 14.14 12.47 -13.48
C ILE A 178 14.91 11.38 -12.75
N ARG A 179 16.01 10.87 -13.32
CA ARG A 179 16.79 9.80 -12.68
C ARG A 179 17.54 10.25 -11.43
N GLU A 180 17.87 11.52 -11.33
CA GLU A 180 18.55 12.08 -10.14
C GLU A 180 17.60 12.24 -8.95
N ARG A 181 16.33 12.55 -9.21
CA ARG A 181 15.34 12.98 -8.18
C ARG A 181 14.26 11.96 -7.91
N VAL A 182 14.17 10.90 -8.71
CA VAL A 182 13.28 9.76 -8.47
C VAL A 182 14.09 8.60 -7.89
N GLN A 183 13.78 8.23 -6.65
CA GLN A 183 14.50 7.20 -5.90
C GLN A 183 13.58 6.04 -5.54
N PHE A 184 14.17 4.86 -5.34
CA PHE A 184 13.45 3.65 -4.98
C PHE A 184 14.11 2.99 -3.78
N GLU A 185 13.30 2.73 -2.75
CA GLU A 185 13.71 2.16 -1.48
C GLU A 185 13.10 0.76 -1.34
N PRO A 186 13.92 -0.31 -1.42
CA PRO A 186 13.40 -1.68 -1.37
C PRO A 186 12.84 -2.07 0.01
N TRP A 187 13.08 -1.27 1.05
CA TRP A 187 12.60 -1.56 2.39
C TRP A 187 12.04 -0.31 3.09
N PHE A 188 12.88 0.70 3.37
CA PHE A 188 12.43 1.86 4.13
C PHE A 188 13.16 3.14 3.75
N TYR A 189 12.46 4.25 3.89
CA TYR A 189 13.04 5.59 3.92
C TYR A 189 13.30 6.02 5.36
N PHE A 190 14.39 6.75 5.59
CA PHE A 190 14.78 7.16 6.94
C PHE A 190 15.51 8.51 6.93
N GLU A 191 15.04 9.42 7.76
CA GLU A 191 15.75 10.63 8.17
C GLU A 191 15.98 10.58 9.68
N LYS A 192 17.25 10.60 10.08
CA LYS A 192 17.69 10.50 11.47
C LYS A 192 16.96 11.51 12.35
N SER A 193 16.46 11.05 13.50
CA SER A 193 15.72 11.85 14.48
C SER A 193 14.42 12.51 13.98
N ARG A 194 14.02 12.31 12.71
CA ARG A 194 12.82 12.90 12.10
C ARG A 194 11.79 11.83 11.79
N VAL A 195 12.04 10.99 10.78
CA VAL A 195 11.04 10.05 10.25
C VAL A 195 11.64 8.72 9.83
N TYR A 196 10.88 7.65 10.04
CA TYR A 196 11.08 6.33 9.44
C TYR A 196 9.80 5.95 8.69
N VAL A 197 9.91 5.53 7.44
CA VAL A 197 8.77 5.17 6.59
C VAL A 197 9.02 3.79 5.99
N GLU A 198 8.12 2.84 6.25
CA GLU A 198 8.05 1.57 5.51
C GLU A 198 6.59 1.21 5.23
N HIS A 199 6.31 0.41 4.21
CA HIS A 199 4.92 0.12 3.85
C HIS A 199 4.19 -0.68 4.96
N GLY A 200 4.86 -1.66 5.60
CA GLY A 200 4.32 -2.38 6.76
C GLY A 200 3.87 -3.82 6.50
N HIS A 201 3.80 -4.27 5.25
CA HIS A 201 3.48 -5.66 4.87
C HIS A 201 4.37 -6.72 5.52
N ARG A 202 5.58 -6.34 5.97
CA ARG A 202 6.51 -7.21 6.71
C ARG A 202 5.96 -7.70 8.06
N PHE A 203 4.96 -7.02 8.61
CA PHE A 203 4.29 -7.41 9.85
C PHE A 203 3.07 -8.31 9.61
N ASP A 204 2.69 -8.50 8.35
CA ASP A 204 1.60 -9.36 7.91
C ASP A 204 2.13 -10.73 7.47
N PRO A 205 1.80 -11.83 8.18
CA PRO A 205 2.20 -13.18 7.78
C PRO A 205 1.74 -13.60 6.38
N TYR A 206 0.66 -13.02 5.84
CA TYR A 206 0.11 -13.36 4.53
C TYR A 206 0.82 -12.62 3.40
N ASN A 207 1.39 -11.44 3.69
CA ASN A 207 1.98 -10.53 2.72
C ASN A 207 3.48 -10.24 2.93
N THR A 208 4.10 -10.77 3.99
CA THR A 208 5.55 -10.62 4.20
C THR A 208 6.37 -11.54 3.29
N PHE A 209 7.38 -10.97 2.64
CA PHE A 209 8.42 -11.73 1.96
C PHE A 209 9.46 -12.27 2.96
N PRO A 210 10.14 -13.39 2.65
CA PRO A 210 11.26 -13.88 3.48
C PRO A 210 12.41 -12.86 3.60
N ASP A 211 12.68 -12.12 2.52
CA ASP A 211 13.71 -11.09 2.45
C ASP A 211 13.29 -9.96 1.50
N PRO A 212 13.02 -8.73 1.98
CA PRO A 212 12.67 -7.61 1.10
C PRO A 212 13.84 -7.09 0.27
N LEU A 213 15.09 -7.37 0.68
CA LEU A 213 16.27 -7.02 -0.13
C LEU A 213 16.56 -8.08 -1.21
N GLN A 214 15.78 -9.16 -1.23
CA GLN A 214 15.84 -10.21 -2.23
C GLN A 214 14.49 -10.97 -2.32
N PRO A 215 13.42 -10.31 -2.81
CA PRO A 215 12.10 -10.90 -2.87
C PRO A 215 11.95 -11.81 -4.11
N ILE A 216 13.01 -12.51 -4.52
CA ILE A 216 13.05 -13.33 -5.75
C ILE A 216 13.34 -14.80 -5.46
N VAL A 217 12.87 -15.68 -6.34
CA VAL A 217 13.31 -17.08 -6.40
C VAL A 217 14.61 -17.13 -7.20
N VAL A 218 15.57 -17.92 -6.75
CA VAL A 218 16.79 -18.21 -7.52
C VAL A 218 16.49 -19.36 -8.49
N THR A 219 15.94 -19.00 -9.65
CA THR A 219 15.66 -19.86 -10.82
C THR A 219 16.38 -19.31 -12.06
N ASP A 220 16.36 -20.07 -13.17
CA ASP A 220 16.98 -19.67 -14.44
C ASP A 220 16.35 -18.39 -15.01
N GLU A 221 15.04 -18.20 -14.83
CA GLU A 221 14.35 -16.92 -15.05
C GLU A 221 14.26 -16.13 -13.74
N ARG A 222 14.55 -14.81 -13.78
CA ARG A 222 14.36 -13.91 -12.64
C ARG A 222 12.87 -13.70 -12.38
N GLN A 223 12.39 -14.22 -11.26
CA GLN A 223 10.99 -14.10 -10.84
C GLN A 223 10.88 -13.78 -9.34
N LEU A 224 9.82 -13.09 -8.95
CA LEU A 224 9.53 -12.86 -7.53
C LEU A 224 9.31 -14.17 -6.79
N ALA A 225 9.54 -14.17 -5.47
CA ALA A 225 9.14 -15.20 -4.54
C ALA A 225 7.77 -14.86 -3.96
N PRO A 226 6.65 -15.25 -4.61
CA PRO A 226 5.31 -14.81 -4.24
C PRO A 226 4.92 -15.20 -2.81
N THR A 227 4.24 -14.26 -2.14
CA THR A 227 3.64 -14.48 -0.82
C THR A 227 2.35 -15.29 -0.90
N PHE A 228 1.71 -15.57 0.24
CA PHE A 228 0.40 -16.19 0.24
C PHE A 228 -0.63 -15.32 -0.49
N GLY A 229 -0.60 -14.00 -0.25
CA GLY A 229 -1.43 -13.01 -0.96
C GLY A 229 -1.27 -13.11 -2.48
N HIS A 230 -0.03 -13.13 -2.98
CA HIS A 230 0.26 -13.25 -4.42
C HIS A 230 -0.35 -14.50 -5.04
N PHE A 231 -0.14 -15.67 -4.40
CA PHE A 231 -0.73 -16.91 -4.90
C PHE A 231 -2.26 -16.89 -4.83
N SER A 232 -2.84 -16.33 -3.76
CA SER A 232 -4.30 -16.24 -3.64
C SER A 232 -4.93 -15.36 -4.72
N LEU A 233 -4.28 -14.25 -5.08
CA LEU A 233 -4.78 -13.36 -6.13
C LEU A 233 -4.69 -14.02 -7.50
N ARG A 234 -3.51 -14.58 -7.86
CA ARG A 234 -3.28 -15.21 -9.16
C ARG A 234 -4.05 -16.52 -9.34
N TYR A 235 -3.93 -17.47 -8.42
CA TYR A 235 -4.45 -18.82 -8.63
C TYR A 235 -5.89 -19.04 -8.16
N PHE A 236 -6.43 -18.15 -7.31
CA PHE A 236 -7.82 -18.24 -6.84
C PHE A 236 -8.65 -17.05 -7.33
N CYS A 237 -8.29 -15.82 -6.96
CA CYS A 237 -9.16 -14.67 -7.19
C CYS A 237 -9.31 -14.35 -8.68
N ASN A 238 -8.29 -14.57 -9.53
CA ASN A 238 -8.41 -14.34 -10.98
C ASN A 238 -9.37 -15.33 -11.66
N ARG A 239 -9.56 -16.51 -11.05
CA ARG A 239 -10.55 -17.51 -11.49
C ARG A 239 -11.93 -17.29 -10.88
N VAL A 240 -11.97 -16.75 -9.67
CA VAL A 240 -13.20 -16.49 -8.91
C VAL A 240 -13.37 -14.97 -8.74
N ARG A 241 -13.52 -14.27 -9.86
CA ARG A 241 -13.56 -12.78 -9.90
C ARG A 241 -14.70 -12.19 -9.08
N SER A 242 -15.76 -12.97 -8.89
CA SER A 242 -16.93 -12.61 -8.10
C SER A 242 -16.67 -12.61 -6.60
N PHE A 243 -15.58 -13.22 -6.15
CA PHE A 243 -15.25 -13.33 -4.73
C PHE A 243 -14.97 -11.94 -4.15
N PRO A 244 -15.59 -11.55 -3.02
CA PRO A 244 -15.40 -10.23 -2.45
C PRO A 244 -14.00 -10.14 -1.82
N ILE A 245 -13.03 -9.65 -2.59
CA ILE A 245 -11.66 -9.40 -2.10
C ILE A 245 -11.52 -8.03 -1.43
N TYR A 246 -12.26 -7.04 -1.95
CA TYR A 246 -12.26 -5.67 -1.42
C TYR A 246 -13.15 -5.55 -0.18
N ASP A 247 -12.76 -4.69 0.77
CA ASP A 247 -13.47 -4.42 2.02
C ASP A 247 -13.63 -5.62 2.98
N MET A 248 -12.81 -6.66 2.86
CA MET A 248 -12.87 -7.83 3.76
C MET A 248 -12.52 -7.49 5.23
N ASP A 249 -12.06 -6.26 5.48
CA ASP A 249 -11.82 -5.70 6.80
C ASP A 249 -13.07 -5.63 7.70
N LYS A 250 -14.27 -5.55 7.09
CA LYS A 250 -15.55 -5.45 7.81
C LYS A 250 -16.41 -6.69 7.57
N ASN A 251 -16.66 -7.46 8.63
CA ASN A 251 -17.52 -8.65 8.64
C ASN A 251 -17.21 -9.68 7.52
N PRO A 252 -15.96 -10.17 7.40
CA PRO A 252 -15.53 -11.04 6.30
C PRO A 252 -16.39 -12.31 6.18
N ILE A 253 -16.76 -12.92 7.30
CA ILE A 253 -17.56 -14.15 7.33
C ILE A 253 -18.95 -13.90 6.72
N ALA A 254 -19.62 -12.81 7.10
CA ALA A 254 -20.93 -12.48 6.57
C ALA A 254 -20.88 -12.25 5.05
N LYS A 255 -19.82 -11.59 4.55
CA LYS A 255 -19.61 -11.37 3.12
C LYS A 255 -19.40 -12.68 2.36
N ILE A 256 -18.59 -13.59 2.89
CA ILE A 256 -18.37 -14.91 2.29
C ILE A 256 -19.68 -15.71 2.26
N VAL A 257 -20.42 -15.75 3.37
CA VAL A 257 -21.71 -16.47 3.44
C VAL A 257 -22.70 -15.88 2.45
N ASN A 258 -22.84 -14.56 2.43
CA ASN A 258 -23.70 -13.86 1.48
C ASN A 258 -23.30 -14.14 0.01
N TRP A 259 -22.01 -14.21 -0.29
CA TRP A 259 -21.52 -14.60 -1.62
C TRP A 259 -21.90 -16.05 -1.94
N ILE A 260 -21.66 -17.00 -1.04
CA ILE A 260 -22.02 -18.42 -1.23
C ILE A 260 -23.52 -18.58 -1.53
N VAL A 261 -24.38 -17.87 -0.78
CA VAL A 261 -25.84 -17.96 -0.94
C VAL A 261 -26.33 -17.33 -2.24
N LYS A 262 -25.68 -16.25 -2.71
CA LYS A 262 -26.11 -15.50 -3.91
C LYS A 262 -25.58 -16.07 -5.23
N ARG A 263 -24.63 -17.01 -5.20
CA ARG A 263 -23.97 -17.53 -6.41
C ARG A 263 -24.48 -18.92 -6.81
N PRO A 264 -24.45 -19.26 -8.10
CA PRO A 264 -24.77 -20.61 -8.56
C PRO A 264 -23.91 -21.67 -7.86
N LYS A 265 -24.51 -22.81 -7.47
CA LYS A 265 -23.80 -23.91 -6.79
C LYS A 265 -22.57 -24.40 -7.55
N LYS A 266 -22.63 -24.40 -8.89
CA LYS A 266 -21.50 -24.75 -9.77
C LYS A 266 -20.33 -23.78 -9.58
N GLU A 267 -20.59 -22.48 -9.46
CA GLU A 267 -19.55 -21.47 -9.25
C GLU A 267 -18.89 -21.64 -7.88
N VAL A 268 -19.68 -21.85 -6.82
CA VAL A 268 -19.17 -22.12 -5.46
C VAL A 268 -18.33 -23.39 -5.43
N PHE A 269 -18.77 -24.45 -6.10
CA PHE A 269 -18.01 -25.70 -6.23
C PHE A 269 -16.68 -25.49 -6.97
N MET A 270 -16.71 -24.76 -8.10
CA MET A 270 -15.48 -24.43 -8.84
C MET A 270 -14.53 -23.55 -8.02
N ALA A 271 -15.05 -22.61 -7.24
CA ALA A 271 -14.24 -21.81 -6.32
C ALA A 271 -13.53 -22.70 -5.30
N PHE A 272 -14.21 -23.71 -4.74
CA PHE A 272 -13.56 -24.69 -3.87
C PHE A 272 -12.46 -25.48 -4.58
N VAL A 273 -12.67 -25.91 -5.83
CA VAL A 273 -11.65 -26.59 -6.64
C VAL A 273 -10.44 -25.67 -6.90
N TYR A 274 -10.67 -24.41 -7.27
CA TYR A 274 -9.58 -23.44 -7.47
C TYR A 274 -8.84 -23.13 -6.17
N TRP A 275 -9.54 -23.09 -5.04
CA TRP A 275 -8.91 -22.97 -3.73
C TRP A 275 -7.99 -24.15 -3.41
N LEU A 276 -8.42 -25.40 -3.69
CA LEU A 276 -7.56 -26.58 -3.54
C LEU A 276 -6.34 -26.53 -4.48
N SER A 277 -6.53 -26.14 -5.74
CA SER A 277 -5.43 -25.96 -6.71
C SER A 277 -4.41 -24.92 -6.24
N PHE A 278 -4.90 -23.77 -5.76
CA PHE A 278 -4.08 -22.73 -5.13
C PHE A 278 -3.28 -23.29 -3.94
N MET A 279 -3.93 -23.99 -3.01
CA MET A 279 -3.27 -24.58 -1.84
C MET A 279 -2.17 -25.55 -2.23
N TRP A 280 -2.46 -26.46 -3.17
CA TRP A 280 -1.48 -27.43 -3.67
C TRP A 280 -0.25 -26.74 -4.27
N ARG A 281 -0.47 -25.74 -5.14
CA ARG A 281 0.60 -24.95 -5.77
C ARG A 281 1.43 -24.19 -4.73
N TYR A 282 0.79 -23.56 -3.76
CA TYR A 282 1.48 -22.86 -2.67
C TYR A 282 2.34 -23.81 -1.83
N ILE A 283 1.80 -24.98 -1.47
CA ILE A 283 2.54 -26.01 -0.71
C ILE A 283 3.75 -26.48 -1.52
N LYS A 284 3.56 -26.86 -2.78
CA LYS A 284 4.63 -27.34 -3.67
C LYS A 284 5.75 -26.29 -3.78
N ALA A 285 5.40 -25.04 -4.04
CA ALA A 285 6.36 -23.95 -4.16
C ALA A 285 7.15 -23.74 -2.85
N ASN A 286 6.48 -23.71 -1.70
CA ASN A 286 7.16 -23.53 -0.41
C ASN A 286 8.06 -24.72 -0.04
N VAL A 287 7.68 -25.96 -0.38
CA VAL A 287 8.54 -27.13 -0.19
C VAL A 287 9.83 -27.00 -1.01
N LEU A 288 9.72 -26.59 -2.28
CA LEU A 288 10.87 -26.38 -3.16
C LEU A 288 11.76 -25.24 -2.64
N ILE A 289 11.17 -24.08 -2.29
CA ILE A 289 11.91 -22.93 -1.75
C ILE A 289 12.68 -23.32 -0.48
N ARG A 290 12.05 -24.05 0.44
CA ARG A 290 12.70 -24.51 1.69
C ARG A 290 13.87 -25.43 1.41
N ARG A 291 13.69 -26.45 0.56
CA ARG A 291 14.78 -27.38 0.18
C ARG A 291 15.96 -26.62 -0.42
N SER A 292 15.70 -25.69 -1.34
CA SER A 292 16.72 -24.86 -1.98
C SER A 292 17.40 -23.87 -1.02
N ALA A 293 16.70 -23.41 0.01
CA ALA A 293 17.24 -22.54 1.05
C ALA A 293 18.10 -23.30 2.05
N ASP A 294 17.70 -24.51 2.45
CA ASP A 294 18.44 -25.35 3.39
C ASP A 294 19.79 -25.77 2.80
N GLN A 295 19.83 -26.12 1.51
CA GLN A 295 21.07 -26.45 0.78
C GLN A 295 22.07 -25.28 0.73
N ARG A 296 21.59 -24.03 0.73
CA ARG A 296 22.41 -22.81 0.59
C ARG A 296 22.44 -21.96 1.85
N ARG A 297 22.10 -22.54 3.00
CA ARG A 297 21.82 -21.78 4.23
C ARG A 297 22.99 -20.92 4.70
N GLY A 298 24.23 -21.43 4.61
CA GLY A 298 25.43 -20.71 5.01
C GLY A 298 25.71 -19.49 4.14
N SER A 299 25.75 -19.68 2.81
CA SER A 299 26.01 -18.60 1.85
C SER A 299 24.89 -17.55 1.85
N LEU A 300 23.62 -17.96 1.91
CA LEU A 300 22.48 -17.04 1.99
C LEU A 300 22.53 -16.18 3.26
N ARG A 301 22.94 -16.75 4.39
CA ARG A 301 23.07 -16.00 5.65
C ARG A 301 24.14 -14.93 5.56
N GLN A 302 25.28 -15.23 4.95
CA GLN A 302 26.36 -14.26 4.76
C GLN A 302 25.94 -13.15 3.79
N GLN A 303 25.41 -13.52 2.61
CA GLN A 303 24.92 -12.56 1.62
C GLN A 303 23.86 -11.62 2.21
N ARG A 304 22.91 -12.15 3.00
CA ARG A 304 21.91 -11.35 3.71
C ARG A 304 22.57 -10.38 4.69
N ARG A 305 23.55 -10.84 5.48
CA ARG A 305 24.26 -9.98 6.44
C ARG A 305 25.01 -8.84 5.73
N ASP A 306 25.63 -9.11 4.60
CA ASP A 306 26.33 -8.09 3.81
C ASP A 306 25.36 -7.07 3.18
N LYS A 307 24.19 -7.51 2.72
CA LYS A 307 23.11 -6.61 2.27
C LYS A 307 22.62 -5.71 3.40
N LEU A 308 22.38 -6.26 4.59
CA LEU A 308 21.95 -5.47 5.75
C LEU A 308 23.05 -4.51 6.23
N ARG A 309 24.34 -4.87 6.07
CA ARG A 309 25.46 -3.94 6.34
C ARG A 309 25.43 -2.75 5.39
N ARG A 310 25.22 -2.97 4.10
CA ARG A 310 25.08 -1.88 3.11
C ARG A 310 23.90 -0.95 3.41
N VAL A 311 22.78 -1.49 3.88
CA VAL A 311 21.64 -0.69 4.34
C VAL A 311 22.00 0.13 5.58
N ALA A 312 22.72 -0.46 6.54
CA ALA A 312 23.18 0.26 7.72
C ALA A 312 24.08 1.44 7.34
N GLU A 313 25.06 1.21 6.46
CA GLU A 313 25.95 2.25 5.93
C GLU A 313 25.18 3.34 5.18
N SER A 314 24.27 2.98 4.28
CA SER A 314 23.54 3.97 3.47
C SER A 314 22.55 4.82 4.27
N LYS A 315 22.01 4.28 5.38
CA LYS A 315 21.03 4.96 6.24
C LYS A 315 21.66 5.62 7.47
N GLY A 316 22.98 5.54 7.63
CA GLY A 316 23.66 6.04 8.82
C GLY A 316 23.22 5.36 10.13
N LEU A 317 22.86 4.07 10.05
CA LEU A 317 22.46 3.24 11.18
C LEU A 317 23.57 2.24 11.51
N THR A 318 23.57 1.68 12.73
CA THR A 318 24.48 0.57 13.02
C THR A 318 23.93 -0.74 12.43
N LEU A 319 24.82 -1.68 12.10
CA LEU A 319 24.40 -3.02 11.66
C LEU A 319 23.53 -3.71 12.73
N LYS A 320 23.77 -3.43 14.02
CA LYS A 320 22.95 -3.95 15.12
C LYS A 320 21.51 -3.45 15.03
N ASP A 321 21.32 -2.16 14.74
CA ASP A 321 19.99 -1.56 14.62
C ASP A 321 19.23 -2.14 13.42
N VAL A 322 19.89 -2.24 12.27
CA VAL A 322 19.28 -2.84 11.06
C VAL A 322 18.95 -4.32 11.27
N LEU A 323 19.79 -5.09 11.97
CA LEU A 323 19.47 -6.46 12.35
C LEU A 323 18.29 -6.54 13.33
N ALA A 324 18.18 -5.59 14.27
CA ALA A 324 17.06 -5.51 15.18
C ALA A 324 15.76 -5.18 14.45
N LEU A 325 15.79 -4.25 13.50
CA LEU A 325 14.67 -3.94 12.60
C LEU A 325 14.28 -5.17 11.76
N ASP A 326 15.26 -5.84 11.15
CA ASP A 326 14.99 -7.04 10.34
C ASP A 326 14.33 -8.15 11.17
N GLY A 327 14.71 -8.27 12.44
CA GLY A 327 14.15 -9.21 13.40
C GLY A 327 12.70 -8.92 13.84
N LEU A 328 12.16 -7.72 13.57
CA LEU A 328 10.76 -7.40 13.87
C LEU A 328 9.77 -8.05 12.90
N LYS A 329 10.22 -8.46 11.72
CA LYS A 329 9.37 -9.06 10.69
C LYS A 329 8.66 -10.32 11.20
N ARG A 330 7.47 -10.58 10.67
CA ARG A 330 6.75 -11.81 10.96
C ARG A 330 7.22 -12.94 10.05
N ARG A 331 7.05 -14.17 10.53
CA ARG A 331 7.21 -15.36 9.69
C ARG A 331 5.98 -15.47 8.79
N HIS A 332 6.22 -15.56 7.48
CA HIS A 332 5.16 -15.80 6.51
C HIS A 332 4.39 -17.11 6.83
N VAL A 333 3.17 -17.22 6.32
CA VAL A 333 2.29 -18.40 6.52
C VAL A 333 2.98 -19.68 6.09
N GLY A 334 3.60 -19.67 4.91
CA GLY A 334 4.38 -20.78 4.35
C GLY A 334 5.71 -21.07 5.04
N ALA A 335 6.01 -20.51 6.21
CA ALA A 335 7.27 -20.80 6.92
C ALA A 335 7.29 -22.18 7.58
N SER A 336 6.13 -22.79 7.87
CA SER A 336 6.02 -24.16 8.39
C SER A 336 4.66 -24.78 8.01
N PHE A 337 4.55 -26.10 7.98
CA PHE A 337 3.27 -26.77 7.74
C PHE A 337 2.23 -26.44 8.82
N ALA A 338 2.63 -26.38 10.09
CA ALA A 338 1.73 -26.01 11.18
C ALA A 338 1.12 -24.61 11.01
N ARG A 339 1.91 -23.61 10.60
CA ARG A 339 1.41 -22.24 10.34
C ARG A 339 0.46 -22.17 9.16
N LEU A 340 0.75 -22.94 8.10
CA LEU A 340 -0.15 -23.05 6.97
C LEU A 340 -1.47 -23.71 7.37
N ALA A 341 -1.44 -24.85 8.08
CA ALA A 341 -2.62 -25.50 8.61
C ALA A 341 -3.46 -24.57 9.51
N GLN A 342 -2.79 -23.81 10.37
CA GLN A 342 -3.42 -22.77 11.18
C GLN A 342 -4.07 -21.70 10.31
N SER A 343 -3.42 -21.15 9.29
CA SER A 343 -4.04 -20.15 8.41
C SER A 343 -5.33 -20.64 7.73
N MET A 344 -5.45 -21.96 7.54
CA MET A 344 -6.61 -22.63 6.94
C MET A 344 -7.62 -23.16 7.97
N GLN A 345 -7.39 -22.93 9.26
CA GLN A 345 -8.19 -23.45 10.37
C GLN A 345 -8.29 -24.99 10.42
N LEU A 346 -7.38 -25.71 9.75
CA LEU A 346 -7.36 -27.18 9.76
C LEU A 346 -7.11 -27.74 11.17
N ASP A 347 -6.38 -27.00 11.99
CA ASP A 347 -6.14 -27.31 13.40
C ASP A 347 -7.43 -27.27 14.23
N LEU A 348 -8.32 -26.30 13.95
CA LEU A 348 -9.62 -26.18 14.63
C LEU A 348 -10.61 -27.23 14.14
N ILE A 349 -10.62 -27.52 12.84
CA ILE A 349 -11.45 -28.59 12.27
C ILE A 349 -11.04 -29.92 12.89
N ALA A 350 -9.74 -30.22 12.96
CA ALA A 350 -9.25 -31.44 13.60
C ALA A 350 -9.61 -31.50 15.09
N LEU A 351 -9.42 -30.40 15.83
CA LEU A 351 -9.79 -30.33 17.26
C LEU A 351 -11.28 -30.57 17.47
N PHE A 352 -12.13 -29.95 16.65
CA PHE A 352 -13.59 -30.12 16.73
C PHE A 352 -13.99 -31.57 16.41
N THR A 353 -13.46 -32.14 15.33
CA THR A 353 -13.75 -33.53 14.95
C THR A 353 -13.34 -34.53 16.04
N VAL A 354 -12.14 -34.37 16.61
CA VAL A 354 -11.67 -35.22 17.71
C VAL A 354 -12.51 -35.02 18.96
N ALA A 355 -12.89 -33.79 19.30
CA ALA A 355 -13.74 -33.50 20.45
C ALA A 355 -15.11 -34.16 20.31
N VAL A 356 -15.75 -34.06 19.14
CA VAL A 356 -17.05 -34.71 18.86
C VAL A 356 -16.94 -36.23 18.96
N ALA A 357 -15.92 -36.83 18.35
CA ALA A 357 -15.69 -38.27 18.44
C ALA A 357 -15.44 -38.75 19.88
N ALA A 358 -14.69 -37.98 20.68
CA ALA A 358 -14.43 -38.29 22.08
C ALA A 358 -15.68 -38.16 22.95
N ILE A 359 -16.55 -37.17 22.69
CA ILE A 359 -17.85 -37.05 23.37
C ILE A 359 -18.72 -38.27 23.08
N ILE A 360 -18.80 -38.70 21.81
CA ILE A 360 -19.55 -39.91 21.42
C ILE A 360 -19.01 -41.14 22.15
N ALA A 361 -17.68 -41.29 22.24
CA ALA A 361 -17.05 -42.40 22.94
C ALA A 361 -17.33 -42.37 24.46
N ILE A 362 -17.31 -41.19 25.09
CA ILE A 362 -17.64 -41.04 26.52
C ILE A 362 -19.08 -41.45 26.80
N ILE A 363 -20.03 -40.98 25.96
CA ILE A 363 -21.46 -41.33 26.09
C ILE A 363 -21.67 -42.84 25.93
N ALA A 364 -20.89 -43.50 25.07
CA ALA A 364 -21.00 -44.94 24.85
C ALA A 364 -20.35 -45.80 25.94
N ALA A 365 -19.36 -45.27 26.67
CA ALA A 365 -18.51 -46.05 27.58
C ALA A 365 -18.70 -45.73 29.08
N ALA A 366 -19.38 -44.63 29.42
CA ALA A 366 -19.60 -44.21 30.79
C ALA A 366 -21.06 -43.83 31.03
N ASP A 367 -21.56 -44.12 32.23
CA ASP A 367 -22.93 -43.82 32.62
C ASP A 367 -23.02 -42.63 33.59
N GLY A 368 -24.16 -41.93 33.53
CA GLY A 368 -24.57 -40.92 34.50
C GLY A 368 -23.50 -39.87 34.80
N TRP A 369 -23.16 -39.74 36.09
CA TRP A 369 -22.24 -38.72 36.59
C TRP A 369 -20.82 -38.81 36.00
N ASN A 370 -20.33 -40.03 35.75
CA ASN A 370 -18.97 -40.23 35.21
C ASN A 370 -18.84 -39.69 33.78
N ALA A 371 -19.87 -39.89 32.95
CA ALA A 371 -19.92 -39.32 31.60
C ALA A 371 -19.97 -37.79 31.64
N THR A 372 -20.72 -37.21 32.59
CA THR A 372 -20.77 -35.75 32.78
C THR A 372 -19.41 -35.19 33.16
N VAL A 373 -18.75 -35.77 34.17
CA VAL A 373 -17.42 -35.31 34.62
C VAL A 373 -16.37 -35.45 33.51
N ALA A 374 -16.33 -36.60 32.82
CA ALA A 374 -15.41 -36.82 31.70
C ALA A 374 -15.63 -35.81 30.57
N THR A 375 -16.88 -35.49 30.24
CA THR A 375 -17.23 -34.48 29.22
C THR A 375 -16.77 -33.09 29.64
N LEU A 376 -16.96 -32.68 30.90
CA LEU A 376 -16.50 -31.37 31.40
C LEU A 376 -14.98 -31.25 31.37
N ILE A 377 -14.26 -32.31 31.73
CA ILE A 377 -12.78 -32.37 31.63
C ILE A 377 -12.35 -32.22 30.17
N LEU A 378 -12.98 -32.97 29.26
CA LEU A 378 -12.70 -32.88 27.82
C LEU A 378 -12.94 -31.47 27.28
N MET A 379 -14.09 -30.85 27.62
CA MET A 379 -14.41 -29.48 27.19
C MET A 379 -13.41 -28.45 27.73
N SER A 380 -12.94 -28.62 28.96
CA SER A 380 -11.90 -27.78 29.55
C SER A 380 -10.57 -27.95 28.81
N LEU A 381 -10.17 -29.19 28.51
CA LEU A 381 -8.96 -29.48 27.73
C LEU A 381 -9.03 -28.89 26.32
N VAL A 382 -10.17 -29.10 25.62
CA VAL A 382 -10.44 -28.53 24.30
C VAL A 382 -10.35 -27.00 24.37
N GLY A 383 -10.93 -26.38 25.39
CA GLY A 383 -10.85 -24.93 25.61
C GLY A 383 -9.41 -24.43 25.79
N VAL A 384 -8.58 -25.14 26.55
CA VAL A 384 -7.15 -24.81 26.73
C VAL A 384 -6.38 -24.97 25.41
N ILE A 385 -6.60 -26.06 24.67
CA ILE A 385 -5.95 -26.30 23.38
C ILE A 385 -6.36 -25.22 22.37
N TRP A 386 -7.67 -24.93 22.27
CA TRP A 386 -8.21 -23.87 21.41
C TRP A 386 -7.58 -22.51 21.73
N TYR A 387 -7.51 -22.15 23.02
CA TYR A 387 -6.86 -20.91 23.46
C TYR A 387 -5.38 -20.84 23.04
N ARG A 388 -4.64 -21.94 23.21
CA ARG A 388 -3.22 -22.02 22.79
C ARG A 388 -3.06 -21.90 21.28
N LEU A 389 -3.87 -22.62 20.49
CA LEU A 389 -3.83 -22.57 19.03
C LEU A 389 -4.11 -21.15 18.53
N ASN A 390 -5.15 -20.49 19.05
CA ASN A 390 -5.50 -19.13 18.68
C ASN A 390 -4.41 -18.09 18.98
N ARG A 391 -3.58 -18.29 20.02
CA ARG A 391 -2.44 -17.38 20.29
C ARG A 391 -1.27 -17.54 19.32
N THR A 392 -1.12 -18.72 18.70
CA THR A 392 -0.02 -19.00 17.75
C THR A 392 -0.41 -18.74 16.29
N ARG A 393 -1.71 -18.63 16.03
CA ARG A 393 -2.33 -18.38 14.74
C ARG A 393 -1.72 -17.14 14.06
N PRO A 394 -1.42 -17.22 12.76
CA PRO A 394 -1.10 -16.03 11.96
C PRO A 394 -2.21 -14.99 12.11
N ILE A 395 -1.82 -13.76 12.44
CA ILE A 395 -2.77 -12.66 12.63
C ILE A 395 -3.24 -12.21 11.25
N VAL A 396 -4.54 -11.91 11.14
CA VAL A 396 -5.18 -11.44 9.90
C VAL A 396 -5.23 -9.91 9.88
N ASP A 397 -5.78 -9.26 10.92
CA ASP A 397 -5.75 -7.79 11.03
C ASP A 397 -4.49 -7.34 11.78
N VAL A 398 -3.55 -6.74 11.04
CA VAL A 398 -2.28 -6.24 11.59
C VAL A 398 -2.38 -4.84 12.19
N GLN A 399 -3.44 -4.08 11.93
CA GLN A 399 -3.57 -2.68 12.38
C GLN A 399 -3.30 -2.50 13.88
N PRO A 400 -3.87 -3.31 14.80
CA PRO A 400 -3.63 -3.12 16.24
C PRO A 400 -2.18 -3.39 16.67
N MET A 401 -1.41 -4.11 15.85
CA MET A 401 -0.01 -4.40 16.12
C MET A 401 0.93 -3.30 15.63
N LEU A 402 0.57 -2.58 14.57
CA LEU A 402 1.44 -1.59 13.94
C LEU A 402 1.85 -0.49 14.93
N GLY A 403 0.95 0.01 15.77
CA GLY A 403 1.33 0.95 16.84
C GLY A 403 2.39 0.42 17.82
N LYS A 404 2.42 -0.90 18.09
CA LYS A 404 3.48 -1.53 18.89
C LYS A 404 4.79 -1.65 18.10
N MET A 405 4.73 -1.91 16.80
CA MET A 405 5.91 -1.96 15.93
C MET A 405 6.52 -0.58 15.77
N ALA A 406 5.71 0.46 15.52
CA ALA A 406 6.15 1.86 15.47
C ALA A 406 6.96 2.25 16.72
N ARG A 407 6.46 1.91 17.91
CA ARG A 407 7.21 2.14 19.17
C ARG A 407 8.57 1.41 19.20
N LYS A 408 8.63 0.17 18.73
CA LYS A 408 9.88 -0.60 18.71
C LYS A 408 10.87 -0.02 17.70
N ILE A 409 10.40 0.32 16.49
CA ILE A 409 11.22 0.94 15.45
C ILE A 409 11.78 2.27 15.94
N GLY A 410 10.94 3.15 16.48
CA GLY A 410 11.41 4.43 17.02
C GLY A 410 12.43 4.30 18.15
N ARG A 411 12.37 3.25 18.97
CA ARG A 411 13.42 2.94 19.96
C ARG A 411 14.73 2.46 19.35
N ILE A 412 14.67 1.78 18.21
CA ILE A 412 15.85 1.26 17.51
C ILE A 412 16.52 2.37 16.70
N THR A 413 15.74 3.19 15.99
CA THR A 413 16.25 4.17 15.03
C THR A 413 16.35 5.58 15.59
N GLY A 414 15.68 5.86 16.72
CA GLY A 414 15.53 7.22 17.24
C GLY A 414 14.52 8.08 16.46
N ALA A 415 13.77 7.52 15.51
CA ALA A 415 12.79 8.28 14.74
C ALA A 415 11.63 8.80 15.62
N LYS A 416 11.26 10.07 15.42
CA LYS A 416 10.12 10.70 16.06
C LYS A 416 8.81 10.27 15.43
N VAL A 417 8.76 10.17 14.11
CA VAL A 417 7.61 9.68 13.37
C VAL A 417 7.93 8.34 12.72
N VAL A 418 7.05 7.35 12.89
CA VAL A 418 7.09 6.08 12.16
C VAL A 418 5.81 5.95 11.35
N VAL A 419 5.97 5.82 10.04
CA VAL A 419 4.90 5.78 9.06
C VAL A 419 4.75 4.37 8.50
N PHE A 420 3.51 3.88 8.47
CA PHE A 420 3.10 2.66 7.76
C PHE A 420 1.98 2.95 6.74
N GLY A 421 1.84 2.09 5.75
CA GLY A 421 0.67 1.95 4.86
C GLY A 421 -0.05 0.63 5.14
N HIS A 422 -0.31 -0.18 4.12
CA HIS A 422 -0.71 -1.61 4.15
C HIS A 422 -2.10 -1.94 4.69
N THR A 423 -2.59 -1.23 5.70
CA THR A 423 -3.87 -1.57 6.36
C THR A 423 -5.04 -0.73 5.87
N HIS A 424 -4.78 0.26 5.00
CA HIS A 424 -5.75 1.22 4.44
C HIS A 424 -6.46 2.09 5.51
N LYS A 425 -6.21 1.83 6.79
CA LYS A 425 -6.82 2.48 7.95
C LYS A 425 -5.92 3.61 8.44
N ALA A 426 -6.32 4.83 8.14
CA ALA A 426 -5.62 6.02 8.61
C ALA A 426 -5.49 6.01 10.14
N ALA A 427 -4.30 6.36 10.63
CA ALA A 427 -3.98 6.38 12.06
C ALA A 427 -2.99 7.50 12.37
N ILE A 428 -3.18 8.17 13.51
CA ILE A 428 -2.24 9.15 14.03
C ILE A 428 -2.25 9.05 15.57
N GLU A 429 -1.20 8.44 16.13
CA GLU A 429 -1.19 8.07 17.54
C GLU A 429 0.18 8.24 18.19
N LYS A 430 0.23 8.85 19.38
CA LYS A 430 1.46 8.88 20.19
C LYS A 430 1.71 7.52 20.85
N ARG A 431 2.93 7.00 20.73
CA ARG A 431 3.35 5.68 21.22
C ARG A 431 4.67 5.78 21.98
N GLY A 432 4.65 6.46 23.12
CA GLY A 432 5.85 6.77 23.91
C GLY A 432 6.53 8.00 23.34
N ALA A 433 7.83 7.92 23.03
CA ALA A 433 8.58 9.00 22.41
C ALA A 433 8.40 9.11 20.88
N THR A 434 7.65 8.18 20.28
CA THR A 434 7.44 8.05 18.83
C THR A 434 5.96 8.22 18.50
N GLN A 435 5.65 8.90 17.40
CA GLN A 435 4.33 8.99 16.78
C GLN A 435 4.20 7.92 15.70
N TRP A 436 3.12 7.14 15.76
CA TRP A 436 2.72 6.24 14.69
C TRP A 436 1.76 6.97 13.76
N PHE A 437 2.05 6.89 12.47
CA PHE A 437 1.25 7.46 11.39
C PHE A 437 0.89 6.38 10.36
N ASN A 438 -0.33 6.46 9.83
CA ASN A 438 -0.76 5.79 8.61
C ASN A 438 -1.65 6.77 7.82
N PRO A 439 -1.31 7.11 6.56
CA PRO A 439 -2.11 8.04 5.79
C PRO A 439 -3.47 7.45 5.35
N GLY A 440 -3.67 6.14 5.41
CA GLY A 440 -4.84 5.45 4.87
C GLY A 440 -4.59 5.01 3.43
N SER A 441 -5.66 4.89 2.64
CA SER A 441 -5.60 4.41 1.26
C SER A 441 -6.41 5.28 0.30
N TRP A 442 -6.04 5.23 -0.98
CA TRP A 442 -6.76 5.84 -2.09
C TRP A 442 -7.36 4.77 -3.02
N GLU A 443 -7.17 3.49 -2.72
CA GLU A 443 -7.64 2.34 -3.53
C GLU A 443 -9.13 2.42 -3.86
N HIS A 444 -9.98 2.86 -2.92
CA HIS A 444 -11.44 2.91 -3.10
C HIS A 444 -11.91 4.05 -4.02
N LEU A 445 -11.04 5.02 -4.33
CA LEU A 445 -11.41 6.25 -5.04
C LEU A 445 -12.12 6.00 -6.37
N PRO A 446 -11.61 5.15 -7.29
CA PRO A 446 -12.26 4.96 -8.59
C PRO A 446 -13.68 4.38 -8.50
N TRP A 447 -14.00 3.67 -7.42
CA TRP A 447 -15.29 3.03 -7.15
C TRP A 447 -16.22 3.89 -6.29
N SER A 448 -15.69 4.95 -5.67
CA SER A 448 -16.45 5.82 -4.79
C SER A 448 -17.36 6.78 -5.55
N ASN A 449 -18.52 7.06 -4.96
CA ASN A 449 -19.39 8.14 -5.41
C ASN A 449 -18.82 9.49 -4.96
N MET A 450 -18.73 10.44 -5.88
CA MET A 450 -18.32 11.80 -5.56
C MET A 450 -19.52 12.58 -5.04
N HIS A 451 -19.32 13.42 -4.02
CA HIS A 451 -20.31 14.37 -3.57
C HIS A 451 -20.41 15.56 -4.53
N ASP A 452 -21.55 16.26 -4.49
CA ASP A 452 -21.76 17.50 -5.23
C ASP A 452 -20.85 18.63 -4.70
N ARG A 453 -20.53 19.59 -5.56
CA ARG A 453 -19.72 20.76 -5.16
C ARG A 453 -20.42 21.55 -4.06
N GLY A 454 -19.65 21.97 -3.06
CA GLY A 454 -20.17 22.70 -1.90
C GLY A 454 -20.91 21.85 -0.87
N ALA A 455 -21.11 20.55 -1.10
CA ALA A 455 -21.59 19.61 -0.09
C ALA A 455 -20.44 19.14 0.83
N ASP A 456 -20.79 18.53 1.96
CA ASP A 456 -19.81 17.95 2.89
C ASP A 456 -18.95 16.87 2.22
N CYS A 457 -17.63 16.93 2.44
CA CYS A 457 -16.69 16.04 1.79
C CYS A 457 -16.79 14.60 2.30
N THR A 458 -16.97 13.66 1.38
CA THR A 458 -17.05 12.21 1.64
C THR A 458 -15.93 11.40 0.95
N CYS A 459 -14.91 12.04 0.38
CA CYS A 459 -13.92 11.36 -0.46
C CYS A 459 -13.02 10.35 0.28
N GLU A 460 -12.90 10.44 1.61
CA GLU A 460 -12.04 9.59 2.47
C GLU A 460 -10.55 9.50 2.04
N LEU A 461 -10.08 10.39 1.16
CA LEU A 461 -8.70 10.44 0.69
C LEU A 461 -7.86 11.22 1.67
N ARG A 462 -6.70 10.67 2.04
CA ARG A 462 -5.86 11.21 3.09
C ARG A 462 -4.39 11.10 2.75
N TYR A 463 -3.60 12.04 3.24
CA TYR A 463 -2.15 12.06 3.06
C TYR A 463 -1.48 12.67 4.28
N GLY A 464 -0.18 12.44 4.42
CA GLY A 464 0.63 13.02 5.48
C GLY A 464 1.42 14.22 5.00
N VAL A 465 1.58 15.21 5.86
CA VAL A 465 2.53 16.32 5.67
C VAL A 465 3.46 16.34 6.88
N ILE A 466 4.77 16.33 6.63
CA ILE A 466 5.78 16.58 7.66
C ILE A 466 6.54 17.85 7.29
N THR A 467 6.39 18.87 8.11
CA THR A 467 7.18 20.11 8.03
C THR A 467 8.19 20.17 9.16
N GLY A 468 9.18 21.05 9.03
CA GLY A 468 10.18 21.25 10.09
C GLY A 468 11.26 20.17 10.12
N ALA A 469 12.35 20.40 10.85
CA ALA A 469 13.55 19.56 10.80
C ALA A 469 13.86 18.87 12.14
N GLY A 470 14.49 17.69 12.05
CA GLY A 470 14.96 16.95 13.21
C GLY A 470 13.87 16.77 14.27
N THR A 471 14.13 17.26 15.48
CA THR A 471 13.23 17.10 16.64
C THR A 471 12.04 18.05 16.67
N GLN A 472 12.01 19.07 15.83
CA GLN A 472 10.92 20.05 15.75
C GLN A 472 9.87 19.67 14.70
N ALA A 473 10.09 18.57 13.97
CA ALA A 473 9.21 18.13 12.90
C ALA A 473 7.76 17.93 13.35
N GLN A 474 6.83 18.49 12.58
CA GLN A 474 5.41 18.45 12.85
C GLN A 474 4.71 17.59 11.83
N LEU A 475 3.85 16.67 12.31
CA LEU A 475 3.09 15.74 11.49
C LEU A 475 1.62 16.14 11.42
N TYR A 476 1.11 16.19 10.20
CA TYR A 476 -0.28 16.45 9.88
C TYR A 476 -0.88 15.32 9.04
N LEU A 477 -2.07 14.84 9.42
CA LEU A 477 -2.95 14.03 8.58
C LEU A 477 -3.93 14.97 7.88
N VAL A 478 -3.89 15.03 6.55
CA VAL A 478 -4.69 15.96 5.76
C VAL A 478 -5.71 15.19 4.93
N ASP A 479 -6.96 15.63 4.95
CA ASP A 479 -8.04 15.10 4.13
C ASP A 479 -8.08 15.85 2.78
N TRP A 480 -8.03 15.09 1.68
CA TRP A 480 -8.06 15.58 0.29
C TRP A 480 -9.44 15.40 -0.32
N CYS A 481 -10.00 16.47 -0.89
CA CYS A 481 -11.26 16.39 -1.61
C CYS A 481 -11.01 16.28 -3.12
N ALA A 482 -11.43 15.17 -3.74
CA ALA A 482 -11.29 14.98 -5.18
C ALA A 482 -12.24 15.88 -6.01
N THR A 483 -13.38 16.30 -5.43
CA THR A 483 -14.35 17.19 -6.07
C THR A 483 -13.82 18.63 -6.13
N GLU A 484 -13.39 19.15 -4.97
CA GLU A 484 -12.86 20.52 -4.82
C GLU A 484 -11.39 20.64 -5.26
N LYS A 485 -10.67 19.51 -5.34
CA LYS A 485 -9.24 19.42 -5.74
C LYS A 485 -8.34 20.24 -4.80
N ALA A 486 -8.65 20.16 -3.52
CA ALA A 486 -7.97 20.92 -2.48
C ALA A 486 -8.01 20.15 -1.15
N PRO A 487 -7.10 20.47 -0.22
CA PRO A 487 -7.23 20.03 1.16
C PRO A 487 -8.47 20.64 1.81
N VAL A 488 -9.23 19.84 2.56
CA VAL A 488 -10.48 20.28 3.22
C VAL A 488 -10.45 20.16 4.74
N GLY A 489 -9.41 19.55 5.29
CA GLY A 489 -9.21 19.44 6.73
C GLY A 489 -7.84 18.88 7.07
N ALA A 490 -7.32 19.24 8.24
CA ALA A 490 -6.08 18.68 8.76
C ALA A 490 -6.23 18.30 10.23
N ARG A 491 -5.44 17.31 10.67
CA ARG A 491 -5.36 16.85 12.05
C ARG A 491 -3.89 16.75 12.42
N GLN A 492 -3.48 17.46 13.45
CA GLN A 492 -2.11 17.41 13.97
C GLN A 492 -2.03 16.37 15.10
N ALA A 493 -0.88 15.71 15.21
CA ALA A 493 -0.58 14.87 16.37
C ALA A 493 -0.10 15.74 17.56
N THR A 494 -1.02 16.24 18.38
CA THR A 494 -0.65 16.85 19.69
C THR A 494 -0.80 15.83 20.83
N ASP A 495 -0.24 16.14 22.00
CA ASP A 495 -0.05 15.24 23.16
C ASP A 495 -1.33 14.55 23.67
N GLY A 496 -1.73 13.47 23.01
CA GLY A 496 -2.78 12.56 23.47
C GLY A 496 -4.20 12.88 23.02
N TYR A 497 -4.42 13.98 22.29
CA TYR A 497 -5.71 14.32 21.71
C TYR A 497 -5.57 14.59 20.21
N VAL A 498 -6.34 13.88 19.38
CA VAL A 498 -6.55 14.24 17.97
C VAL A 498 -7.46 15.46 17.98
N GLN A 499 -6.87 16.65 18.10
CA GLN A 499 -7.63 17.88 17.97
C GLN A 499 -7.96 18.06 16.49
N GLY A 500 -9.25 18.15 16.15
CA GLY A 500 -9.67 18.55 14.81
C GLY A 500 -9.15 19.96 14.57
N VAL A 501 -8.14 20.10 13.73
CA VAL A 501 -7.57 21.41 13.42
C VAL A 501 -8.48 22.04 12.36
N LYS A 502 -9.55 22.70 12.82
CA LYS A 502 -10.18 23.78 12.04
C LYS A 502 -9.43 25.11 12.20
N ASP A 503 -8.52 25.23 13.18
CA ASP A 503 -7.95 26.51 13.63
C ASP A 503 -6.40 26.62 13.68
N HIS A 504 -5.63 25.69 13.11
CA HIS A 504 -4.14 25.77 12.99
C HIS A 504 -3.59 25.62 11.56
N LEU A 505 -4.48 25.69 10.55
CA LEU A 505 -4.16 26.26 9.23
C LEU A 505 -4.74 27.68 9.07
N SER A 506 -5.33 28.20 10.16
CA SER A 506 -6.01 29.50 10.28
C SER A 506 -5.46 30.37 11.43
N HIS A 507 -4.69 29.81 12.38
CA HIS A 507 -3.99 30.60 13.43
C HIS A 507 -2.46 30.37 13.51
N GLY A 508 -1.84 30.09 12.36
CA GLY A 508 -0.52 30.63 12.00
C GLY A 508 -0.62 31.98 11.27
N VAL A 509 -1.83 32.56 11.23
CA VAL A 509 -2.16 33.85 10.64
C VAL A 509 -2.81 34.67 11.75
N GLY A 510 -2.01 35.39 12.54
CA GLY A 510 -2.55 36.13 13.68
C GLY A 510 -1.60 37.04 14.46
N SER A 511 -0.28 36.88 14.36
CA SER A 511 0.66 37.82 15.03
C SER A 511 1.84 38.27 14.16
N LEU A 512 1.62 38.44 12.86
CA LEU A 512 2.48 39.24 11.99
C LEU A 512 1.63 40.28 11.25
N HIS A 513 0.89 41.06 12.03
CA HIS A 513 0.09 42.21 11.59
C HIS A 513 0.95 43.43 11.17
N SER A 514 2.26 43.27 10.99
CA SER A 514 3.17 44.33 10.55
C SER A 514 4.12 43.95 9.40
N GLY A 515 4.09 42.69 8.91
CA GLY A 515 4.86 42.26 7.71
C GLY A 515 4.00 41.96 6.47
N LEU A 516 2.68 41.81 6.64
CA LEU A 516 1.75 41.31 5.62
C LEU A 516 1.21 42.38 4.65
N ASN A 517 1.44 43.67 4.90
CA ASN A 517 1.03 44.73 3.97
C ASN A 517 1.91 44.85 2.72
N HIS A 518 3.11 44.25 2.71
CA HIS A 518 3.99 44.27 1.54
C HIS A 518 3.77 43.09 0.56
N ILE A 519 2.91 42.12 0.93
CA ILE A 519 2.64 40.88 0.15
C ILE A 519 1.19 40.81 -0.35
N LEU A 520 0.25 41.60 0.19
CA LEU A 520 -1.17 41.58 -0.20
C LEU A 520 -1.72 42.89 -0.81
N GLY A 521 -0.88 43.89 -1.08
CA GLY A 521 -1.31 45.20 -1.62
C GLY A 521 -1.41 45.34 -3.15
N GLY A 522 -0.95 44.36 -3.94
CA GLY A 522 -0.96 44.43 -5.41
C GLY A 522 -2.06 43.61 -6.11
N LEU A 523 -2.90 42.90 -5.36
CA LEU A 523 -3.74 41.80 -5.87
C LEU A 523 -5.25 42.09 -5.84
N ARG A 524 -5.67 43.36 -5.72
CA ARG A 524 -7.09 43.75 -5.83
C ARG A 524 -7.48 44.47 -7.13
N ASP A 525 -6.53 44.92 -7.95
CA ASP A 525 -6.81 45.75 -9.14
C ASP A 525 -6.73 45.03 -10.50
N ARG A 526 -6.56 43.70 -10.58
CA ARG A 526 -6.54 42.98 -11.88
C ARG A 526 -7.55 41.85 -12.06
N ALA A 527 -8.31 41.50 -11.02
CA ALA A 527 -9.42 40.54 -11.14
C ALA A 527 -10.77 41.23 -11.49
N GLY A 528 -10.86 42.56 -11.34
CA GLY A 528 -12.03 43.35 -11.71
C GLY A 528 -12.20 43.58 -13.22
N ASP A 529 -11.11 43.63 -13.98
CA ASP A 529 -11.15 44.04 -15.41
C ASP A 529 -11.50 42.90 -16.39
N VAL A 530 -11.39 41.63 -15.98
CA VAL A 530 -11.74 40.49 -16.87
C VAL A 530 -13.25 40.20 -16.85
N ALA A 531 -13.95 40.58 -15.77
CA ALA A 531 -15.40 40.49 -15.68
C ALA A 531 -16.12 41.64 -16.41
N ALA A 532 -15.47 42.81 -16.56
CA ALA A 532 -16.03 43.97 -17.25
C ALA A 532 -15.92 43.89 -18.80
N LEU A 533 -14.99 43.09 -19.34
CA LEU A 533 -14.82 42.92 -20.80
C LEU A 533 -15.74 41.86 -21.43
N ARG A 534 -16.33 40.95 -20.63
CA ARG A 534 -17.26 39.92 -21.12
C ARG A 534 -18.71 40.42 -21.29
N ASN A 535 -19.09 41.49 -20.57
CA ASN A 535 -20.42 42.09 -20.70
C ASN A 535 -20.51 43.15 -21.81
N LYS A 536 -19.39 43.62 -22.38
CA LYS A 536 -19.40 44.56 -23.52
C LYS A 536 -19.44 43.89 -24.90
N SER A 537 -19.19 42.58 -25.01
CA SER A 537 -19.31 41.87 -26.30
C SER A 537 -20.72 41.32 -26.58
N GLN A 538 -21.59 41.22 -25.56
CA GLN A 538 -22.98 40.75 -25.75
C GLN A 538 -23.98 41.87 -26.08
N VAL A 539 -23.57 43.14 -26.03
CA VAL A 539 -24.41 44.28 -26.42
C VAL A 539 -24.13 44.73 -27.87
N ALA A 540 -23.02 44.31 -28.48
CA ALA A 540 -22.67 44.68 -29.85
C ALA A 540 -23.23 43.72 -30.94
N GLU A 541 -23.78 42.56 -30.58
CA GLU A 541 -24.39 41.60 -31.52
C GLU A 541 -25.90 41.79 -31.73
N SER A 542 -26.55 42.74 -31.03
CA SER A 542 -27.98 43.06 -31.21
C SER A 542 -28.25 44.32 -32.04
N GLU A 543 -27.23 45.00 -32.58
CA GLU A 543 -27.39 46.17 -33.47
C GLU A 543 -26.86 45.94 -34.90
N MET A 544 -26.48 44.71 -35.26
CA MET A 544 -26.16 44.33 -36.64
C MET A 544 -26.86 43.02 -37.03
N ARG A 545 -28.19 43.03 -37.04
CA ARG A 545 -29.05 42.17 -37.86
C ARG A 545 -30.32 42.90 -38.25
#